data_AF-A0A925JRA8-F1
#
_entry.id   AF-A0A925JRA8-F1
#
_cell.length_a   1.000
_cell.length_b   1.000
_cell.length_c   1.000
_cell.angle_alpha   90.00
_cell.angle_beta   90.00
_cell.angle_gamma   90.00
#
_symmetry.space_group_name_H-M   'P 1'
#
loop_
_entity.id
_entity.type
_entity.pdbx_description
1 polymer ?
#
loop_
_entity_poly.entity_id
_entity_poly.type
_entity_poly.pdbx_seq_one_letter_code
_entity_poly.pdbx_strand_id
1 'polypeptide(L)'
;MYKKSLFLRYNGFHDHLQVVGGDDDLFVSQAASRTNVGVCLKPESFMVSIPKVTFREWFRQKKRHLSVGKHYKLRDKLLLGLLTLSQVGFWLSFPLLLVFGGQEYAAATVATFLIRMVALTVILDKIHRRLEARFGWYLIPVFDFLYIFYYLFTGTSAFFAKKIRWN
;
A
#
# COMPACT_ATOMS: atom_id res chain seq x y z
N MET A 1 13.94 -12.04 4.89
CA MET A 1 15.39 -12.31 5.05
C MET A 1 15.92 -12.96 3.78
N TYR A 2 17.17 -12.68 3.40
CA TYR A 2 17.83 -13.25 2.22
C TYR A 2 19.16 -13.90 2.60
N LYS A 3 19.59 -14.90 1.83
CA LYS A 3 20.88 -15.57 2.05
C LYS A 3 22.04 -14.58 1.83
N LYS A 4 23.07 -14.65 2.66
CA LYS A 4 24.29 -13.83 2.51
C LYS A 4 24.92 -13.97 1.12
N SER A 5 24.92 -15.18 0.56
CA SER A 5 25.43 -15.43 -0.80
C SER A 5 24.64 -14.67 -1.87
N LEU A 6 23.32 -14.54 -1.71
CA LEU A 6 22.48 -13.74 -2.62
C LEU A 6 22.80 -12.25 -2.48
N PHE A 7 22.96 -11.76 -1.24
CA PHE A 7 23.35 -10.37 -0.98
C PHE A 7 24.68 -10.01 -1.62
N LEU A 8 25.70 -10.84 -1.45
CA LEU A 8 27.02 -10.62 -2.04
C LEU A 8 27.00 -10.73 -3.57
N ARG A 9 26.20 -11.64 -4.15
CA ARG A 9 26.06 -11.77 -5.60
C ARG A 9 25.56 -10.50 -6.28
N TYR A 10 24.72 -9.72 -5.59
CA TYR A 10 24.16 -8.46 -6.08
C TYR A 10 24.90 -7.23 -5.51
N ASN A 11 26.11 -7.40 -4.98
CA ASN A 11 26.93 -6.33 -4.38
C ASN A 11 26.21 -5.53 -3.27
N GLY A 12 25.31 -6.20 -2.54
CA GLY A 12 24.53 -5.60 -1.47
C GLY A 12 23.65 -4.45 -1.94
N PHE A 13 23.74 -3.30 -1.28
CA PHE A 13 22.92 -2.10 -1.58
C PHE A 13 23.60 -1.11 -2.52
N HIS A 14 24.70 -1.48 -3.18
CA HIS A 14 25.51 -0.55 -3.98
C HIS A 14 24.67 0.25 -5.00
N ASP A 15 23.76 -0.42 -5.70
CA ASP A 15 22.90 0.19 -6.73
C ASP A 15 21.85 1.15 -6.16
N HIS A 16 21.61 1.13 -4.84
CA HIS A 16 20.57 1.89 -4.16
C HIS A 16 21.10 2.92 -3.15
N LEU A 17 22.42 3.13 -3.07
CA LEU A 17 23.06 4.05 -2.11
C LEU A 17 22.58 5.50 -2.20
N GLN A 18 22.11 5.93 -3.38
CA GLN A 18 21.61 7.29 -3.61
C GLN A 18 20.16 7.48 -3.13
N VAL A 19 19.47 6.42 -2.72
CA VAL A 19 18.08 6.47 -2.26
C VAL A 19 18.06 6.69 -0.74
N VAL A 20 17.22 7.62 -0.28
CA VAL A 20 17.13 8.04 1.13
C VAL A 20 16.37 7.01 2.00
N GLY A 21 16.04 5.83 1.47
CA GLY A 21 15.38 4.73 2.18
C GLY A 21 14.69 3.75 1.22
N GLY A 22 14.30 2.58 1.73
CA GLY A 22 13.69 1.52 0.92
C GLY A 22 14.70 0.80 0.00
N ASP A 23 15.98 0.90 0.35
CA ASP A 23 17.09 0.16 -0.24
C ASP A 23 16.91 -1.35 -0.11
N ASP A 24 16.30 -1.81 0.98
CA ASP A 24 15.88 -3.20 1.20
C ASP A 24 14.78 -3.65 0.23
N ASP A 25 13.73 -2.86 0.06
CA ASP A 25 12.63 -3.13 -0.89
C ASP A 25 13.15 -3.19 -2.33
N LEU A 26 14.02 -2.25 -2.71
CA LEU A 26 14.61 -2.19 -4.04
C LEU A 26 15.58 -3.35 -4.29
N PHE A 27 16.38 -3.72 -3.29
CA PHE A 27 17.24 -4.89 -3.36
C PHE A 27 16.42 -6.18 -3.57
N VAL A 28 15.33 -6.37 -2.80
CA VAL A 28 14.45 -7.53 -2.97
C VAL A 28 13.84 -7.52 -4.38
N SER A 29 13.33 -6.38 -4.86
CA SER A 29 12.80 -6.26 -6.22
C SER A 29 13.84 -6.62 -7.29
N GLN A 30 15.10 -6.26 -7.07
CA GLN A 30 16.22 -6.54 -7.97
C GLN A 30 16.62 -8.03 -7.97
N ALA A 31 16.72 -8.65 -6.79
CA ALA A 31 17.20 -10.03 -6.64
C ALA A 31 16.10 -11.10 -6.81
N ALA A 32 14.82 -10.72 -6.71
CA ALA A 32 13.69 -11.63 -6.79
C ALA A 32 13.45 -12.15 -8.22
N SER A 33 13.14 -13.44 -8.31
CA SER A 33 12.64 -14.16 -9.47
C SER A 33 11.33 -14.88 -9.11
N ARG A 34 10.64 -15.45 -10.11
CA ARG A 34 9.41 -16.21 -9.87
C ARG A 34 9.59 -17.47 -9.02
N THR A 35 10.83 -17.96 -8.89
CA THR A 35 11.13 -19.27 -8.27
C THR A 35 11.96 -19.17 -7.00
N ASN A 36 12.46 -18.00 -6.63
CA ASN A 36 13.36 -17.82 -5.48
C ASN A 36 12.75 -17.01 -4.32
N VAL A 37 11.46 -16.71 -4.37
CA VAL A 37 10.74 -15.95 -3.34
C VAL A 37 9.85 -16.89 -2.52
N GLY A 38 9.92 -16.76 -1.19
CA GLY A 38 9.04 -17.44 -0.25
C GLY A 38 8.42 -16.46 0.73
N VAL A 39 7.24 -16.79 1.26
CA VAL A 39 6.52 -15.97 2.24
C VAL A 39 6.63 -16.64 3.62
N CYS A 40 7.05 -15.88 4.63
CA CYS A 40 7.08 -16.31 6.03
C CYS A 40 5.96 -15.59 6.79
N LEU A 41 4.97 -16.36 7.28
CA LEU A 41 3.84 -15.84 8.07
C LEU A 41 3.87 -16.37 9.52
N LYS A 42 5.05 -16.76 10.00
CA LYS A 42 5.24 -17.20 11.38
C LYS A 42 5.21 -15.97 12.32
N PRO A 43 4.41 -15.95 13.40
CA PRO A 43 4.32 -14.79 14.30
C PRO A 43 5.67 -14.29 14.82
N GLU A 44 6.63 -15.20 15.03
CA GLU A 44 7.99 -14.87 15.50
C GLU A 44 8.80 -14.06 14.48
N SER A 45 8.33 -13.99 13.23
CA SER A 45 8.95 -13.18 12.17
C SER A 45 8.36 -11.77 12.05
N PHE A 46 7.29 -11.44 12.80
CA PHE A 46 6.63 -10.14 12.71
C PHE A 46 7.45 -9.04 13.38
N MET A 47 7.61 -7.92 12.69
CA MET A 47 8.34 -6.75 13.17
C MET A 47 7.35 -5.60 13.41
N VAL A 48 7.23 -5.13 14.65
CA VAL A 48 6.34 -4.01 15.02
C VAL A 48 7.17 -2.73 15.14
N SER A 49 6.81 -1.70 14.38
CA SER A 49 7.43 -0.38 14.46
C SER A 49 6.54 0.62 15.20
N ILE A 50 7.16 1.54 15.93
CA ILE A 50 6.44 2.60 16.65
C ILE A 50 6.09 3.71 15.65
N PRO A 51 4.79 4.06 15.49
CA PRO A 51 4.39 5.12 14.57
C PRO A 51 4.83 6.50 15.09
N LYS A 52 5.00 7.46 14.17
CA LYS A 52 5.24 8.86 14.54
C LYS A 52 3.98 9.44 15.22
N VAL A 53 4.19 10.13 16.35
CA VAL A 53 3.11 10.63 17.20
C VAL A 53 2.55 11.97 16.72
N THR A 54 3.33 12.75 15.96
CA THR A 54 2.87 14.01 15.37
C THR A 54 2.53 13.84 13.89
N PHE A 55 1.48 14.54 13.44
CA PHE A 55 1.06 14.49 12.03
C PHE A 55 2.18 14.93 11.08
N ARG A 56 2.94 15.97 11.43
CA ARG A 56 4.05 16.50 10.62
C ARG A 56 5.14 15.44 10.41
N GLU A 57 5.53 14.75 11.47
CA GLU A 57 6.54 13.69 11.39
C GLU A 57 6.03 12.46 10.65
N TRP A 58 4.77 12.07 10.90
CA TRP A 58 4.11 10.98 10.21
C TRP A 58 4.03 11.25 8.70
N PHE A 59 3.58 12.44 8.31
CA PHE A 59 3.46 12.82 6.91
C PHE A 59 4.83 12.84 6.22
N ARG A 60 5.86 13.40 6.87
CA ARG A 60 7.24 13.37 6.35
C ARG A 60 7.74 11.92 6.15
N GLN A 61 7.51 11.03 7.13
CA GLN A 61 7.90 9.62 7.04
C GLN A 61 7.18 8.92 5.87
N LYS A 62 5.86 9.08 5.76
CA LYS A 62 5.07 8.44 4.71
C LYS A 62 5.38 8.99 3.32
N LYS A 63 5.61 10.31 3.19
CA LYS A 63 6.06 10.93 1.95
C LYS A 63 7.40 10.34 1.49
N ARG A 64 8.36 10.17 2.41
CA ARG A 64 9.64 9.51 2.13
C ARG A 64 9.43 8.07 1.67
N HIS A 65 8.65 7.27 2.39
CA HIS A 65 8.39 5.88 2.01
C HIS A 65 7.75 5.77 0.62
N LEU A 66 6.72 6.58 0.32
CA LEU A 66 6.07 6.55 -0.99
C LEU A 66 6.98 7.04 -2.13
N SER A 67 7.94 7.92 -1.84
CA SER A 67 8.88 8.43 -2.85
C SER A 67 9.82 7.35 -3.40
N VAL A 68 10.07 6.29 -2.63
CA VAL A 68 10.88 5.13 -3.06
C VAL A 68 10.24 4.45 -4.28
N GLY A 69 8.90 4.45 -4.35
CA GLY A 69 8.15 3.86 -5.46
C GLY A 69 8.51 4.41 -6.85
N LYS A 70 9.17 5.57 -6.93
CA LYS A 70 9.76 6.11 -8.17
C LYS A 70 10.84 5.23 -8.78
N HIS A 71 11.49 4.40 -7.97
CA HIS A 71 12.55 3.49 -8.41
C HIS A 71 12.02 2.08 -8.72
N TYR A 72 10.73 1.81 -8.48
CA TYR A 72 10.13 0.52 -8.79
C TYR A 72 10.09 0.26 -10.30
N LYS A 73 10.03 -1.03 -10.67
CA LYS A 73 9.84 -1.46 -12.06
C LYS A 73 8.50 -0.93 -12.58
N LEU A 74 8.41 -0.67 -13.89
CA LEU A 74 7.21 -0.12 -14.51
C LEU A 74 5.97 -0.97 -14.20
N ARG A 75 6.09 -2.30 -14.25
CA ARG A 75 5.01 -3.22 -13.90
C ARG A 75 4.46 -2.98 -12.49
N ASP A 76 5.33 -2.85 -11.50
CA ASP A 76 4.92 -2.70 -10.10
C ASP A 76 4.26 -1.33 -9.89
N LYS A 77 4.79 -0.28 -10.54
CA LYS A 77 4.16 1.05 -10.57
C LYS A 77 2.75 1.01 -11.17
N LEU A 78 2.57 0.30 -12.29
CA LEU A 78 1.27 0.17 -12.93
C LEU A 78 0.28 -0.61 -12.04
N LEU A 79 0.71 -1.71 -11.43
CA LEU A 79 -0.15 -2.49 -10.53
C LEU A 79 -0.59 -1.68 -9.29
N LEU A 80 0.33 -0.97 -8.65
CA LEU A 80 0.02 -0.11 -7.51
C LEU A 80 -0.86 1.08 -7.92
N GLY A 81 -0.61 1.66 -9.10
CA GLY A 81 -1.42 2.73 -9.67
C GLY A 81 -2.85 2.27 -9.97
N LEU A 82 -3.02 1.11 -10.62
CA LEU A 82 -4.33 0.51 -10.90
C LEU A 82 -5.09 0.18 -9.62
N LEU A 83 -4.41 -0.37 -8.61
CA LEU A 83 -5.02 -0.62 -7.30
C LEU A 83 -5.57 0.68 -6.70
N THR A 84 -4.74 1.73 -6.66
CA THR A 84 -5.13 3.04 -6.13
C THR A 84 -6.28 3.65 -6.93
N LEU A 85 -6.20 3.65 -8.26
CA LEU A 85 -7.24 4.17 -9.15
C LEU A 85 -8.56 3.41 -8.99
N SER A 86 -8.53 2.08 -8.84
CA SER A 86 -9.73 1.29 -8.62
C SER A 86 -10.43 1.65 -7.30
N GLN A 87 -9.64 1.93 -6.26
CA GLN A 87 -10.16 2.29 -4.94
C GLN A 87 -10.76 3.69 -4.94
N VAL A 88 -10.05 4.68 -5.50
CA VAL A 88 -10.58 6.04 -5.65
C VAL A 88 -11.81 6.04 -6.55
N GLY A 89 -11.73 5.38 -7.71
CA GLY A 89 -12.83 5.26 -8.66
C GLY A 89 -14.07 4.65 -8.05
N PHE A 90 -13.94 3.58 -7.26
CA PHE A 90 -15.07 2.97 -6.57
C PHE A 90 -15.79 3.96 -5.63
N TRP A 91 -15.04 4.59 -4.73
CA TRP A 91 -15.62 5.51 -3.74
C TRP A 91 -16.17 6.81 -4.35
N LEU A 92 -15.63 7.26 -5.48
CA LEU A 92 -16.22 8.38 -6.23
C LEU A 92 -17.46 7.95 -7.02
N SER A 93 -17.44 6.75 -7.62
CA SER A 93 -18.54 6.26 -8.46
C SER A 93 -19.83 6.06 -7.66
N PHE A 94 -19.74 5.63 -6.40
CA PHE A 94 -20.92 5.35 -5.58
C PHE A 94 -21.87 6.55 -5.41
N PRO A 95 -21.44 7.71 -4.87
CA PRO A 95 -22.32 8.88 -4.77
C PRO A 95 -22.72 9.43 -6.14
N LEU A 96 -21.84 9.37 -7.14
CA LEU A 96 -22.16 9.85 -8.50
C LEU A 96 -23.29 9.04 -9.13
N LEU A 97 -23.27 7.71 -9.00
CA LEU A 97 -24.32 6.84 -9.51
C LEU A 97 -25.63 6.99 -8.73
N LEU A 98 -25.58 7.26 -7.43
CA LEU A 98 -26.79 7.52 -6.65
C LEU A 98 -27.49 8.84 -7.05
N VAL A 99 -26.71 9.87 -7.42
CA VAL A 99 -27.26 11.19 -7.77
C VAL A 99 -27.62 11.27 -9.26
N PHE A 100 -26.78 10.75 -10.14
CA PHE A 100 -26.88 10.94 -11.59
C PHE A 100 -27.23 9.66 -12.35
N GLY A 101 -27.22 8.49 -11.71
CA GLY A 101 -27.38 7.21 -12.39
C GLY A 101 -28.82 6.80 -12.70
N GLY A 102 -29.83 7.54 -12.23
CA GLY A 102 -31.24 7.17 -12.37
C GLY A 102 -31.77 6.34 -11.20
N GLN A 103 -33.02 6.57 -10.80
CA GLN A 103 -33.63 5.93 -9.63
C GLN A 103 -33.83 4.42 -9.83
N GLU A 104 -34.05 4.00 -11.07
CA GLU A 104 -34.19 2.59 -11.46
C GLU A 104 -32.91 1.76 -11.22
N TYR A 105 -31.74 2.40 -11.20
CA TYR A 105 -30.44 1.76 -10.92
C TYR A 105 -29.96 1.94 -9.48
N ALA A 106 -30.69 2.67 -8.64
CA ALA A 106 -30.29 2.96 -7.26
C ALA A 106 -30.11 1.68 -6.44
N ALA A 107 -31.05 0.73 -6.56
CA ALA A 107 -30.97 -0.56 -5.87
C ALA A 107 -29.73 -1.38 -6.29
N ALA A 108 -29.44 -1.44 -7.59
CA ALA A 108 -28.26 -2.13 -8.11
C ALA A 108 -26.94 -1.47 -7.67
N THR A 109 -26.93 -0.13 -7.60
CA THR A 109 -25.78 0.65 -7.12
C THR A 109 -25.48 0.35 -5.65
N VAL A 110 -26.51 0.40 -4.79
CA VAL A 110 -26.37 0.05 -3.37
C VAL A 110 -25.96 -1.41 -3.19
N ALA A 111 -26.59 -2.34 -3.91
CA ALA A 111 -26.24 -3.76 -3.83
C ALA A 111 -24.78 -4.02 -4.21
N THR A 112 -24.31 -3.44 -5.32
CA THR A 112 -22.92 -3.58 -5.77
C THR A 112 -21.94 -3.00 -4.76
N PHE A 113 -22.26 -1.84 -4.17
CA PHE A 113 -21.46 -1.24 -3.11
C PHE A 113 -21.33 -2.17 -1.90
N LEU A 114 -22.46 -2.68 -1.40
CA LEU A 114 -22.49 -3.59 -0.25
C LEU A 114 -21.74 -4.90 -0.54
N ILE A 115 -21.90 -5.48 -1.73
CA ILE A 115 -21.18 -6.70 -2.14
C ILE A 115 -19.67 -6.47 -2.09
N ARG A 116 -19.16 -5.37 -2.66
CA ARG A 116 -17.72 -5.05 -2.56
C ARG A 116 -17.30 -4.85 -1.11
N MET A 117 -18.06 -4.09 -0.32
CA MET A 117 -17.70 -3.81 1.07
C MET A 117 -17.61 -5.08 1.92
N VAL A 118 -18.55 -6.00 1.76
CA VAL A 118 -18.52 -7.31 2.42
C VAL A 118 -17.34 -8.13 1.91
N ALA A 119 -17.16 -8.27 0.59
CA ALA A 119 -16.08 -9.05 0.01
C ALA A 119 -14.69 -8.55 0.45
N LEU A 120 -14.46 -7.23 0.39
CA LEU A 120 -13.23 -6.60 0.83
C LEU A 120 -12.99 -6.84 2.32
N THR A 121 -14.02 -6.63 3.16
CA THR A 121 -13.91 -6.83 4.60
C THR A 121 -13.57 -8.27 4.93
N VAL A 122 -14.24 -9.25 4.30
CA VAL A 122 -13.95 -10.69 4.51
C VAL A 122 -12.52 -11.05 4.09
N ILE A 123 -12.04 -10.55 2.95
CA ILE A 123 -10.68 -10.81 2.47
C ILE A 123 -9.65 -10.19 3.42
N LEU A 124 -9.80 -8.91 3.76
CA LEU A 124 -8.87 -8.21 4.62
C LEU A 124 -8.91 -8.72 6.06
N ASP A 125 -10.05 -9.17 6.56
CA ASP A 125 -10.20 -9.77 7.89
C ASP A 125 -9.46 -11.13 7.99
N LYS A 126 -9.47 -11.93 6.91
CA LYS A 126 -8.60 -13.13 6.84
C LYS A 126 -7.12 -12.77 6.93
N ILE A 127 -6.69 -11.67 6.28
CA ILE A 127 -5.30 -11.19 6.35
C ILE A 127 -4.99 -10.62 7.75
N HIS A 128 -5.91 -9.81 8.28
CA HIS A 128 -5.87 -9.21 9.61
C HIS A 128 -5.62 -10.25 10.70
N ARG A 129 -6.39 -11.35 10.69
CA ARG A 129 -6.19 -12.48 11.61
C ARG A 129 -4.84 -13.19 11.41
N ARG A 130 -4.42 -13.40 10.16
CA ARG A 130 -3.12 -14.05 9.88
C ARG A 130 -1.92 -13.21 10.30
N LEU A 131 -2.06 -11.89 10.35
CA LEU A 131 -1.01 -10.95 10.75
C LEU A 131 -1.11 -10.50 12.21
N GLU A 132 -2.03 -11.09 13.00
CA GLU A 132 -2.26 -10.75 14.41
C GLU A 132 -2.40 -9.25 14.66
N ALA A 133 -3.08 -8.56 13.73
CA ALA A 133 -3.28 -7.12 13.84
C ALA A 133 -4.16 -6.78 15.05
N ARG A 134 -3.84 -5.66 15.70
CA ARG A 134 -4.35 -5.31 17.05
C ARG A 134 -5.61 -4.44 17.05
N PHE A 135 -6.25 -4.23 15.91
CA PHE A 135 -7.45 -3.39 15.81
C PHE A 135 -8.69 -4.23 15.50
N GLY A 136 -9.89 -3.69 15.72
CA GLY A 136 -11.12 -4.41 15.42
C GLY A 136 -11.38 -4.53 13.92
N TRP A 137 -11.71 -5.74 13.43
CA TRP A 137 -11.98 -5.99 12.01
C TRP A 137 -13.07 -5.08 11.41
N TYR A 138 -14.02 -4.63 12.23
CA TYR A 138 -15.08 -3.69 11.86
C TYR A 138 -14.56 -2.30 11.45
N LEU A 139 -13.30 -1.97 11.75
CA LEU A 139 -12.65 -0.74 11.28
C LEU A 139 -12.12 -0.83 9.85
N ILE A 140 -12.08 -2.02 9.24
CA ILE A 140 -11.58 -2.22 7.87
C ILE A 140 -12.31 -1.33 6.85
N PRO A 141 -13.66 -1.24 6.82
CA PRO A 141 -14.38 -0.31 5.94
C PRO A 141 -13.96 1.15 6.13
N VAL A 142 -13.77 1.57 7.38
CA VAL A 142 -13.35 2.94 7.72
C VAL A 142 -11.93 3.19 7.20
N PHE A 143 -11.02 2.23 7.37
CA PHE A 143 -9.67 2.34 6.84
C PHE A 143 -9.62 2.31 5.31
N ASP A 144 -10.44 1.51 4.63
CA ASP A 144 -10.54 1.51 3.16
C ASP A 144 -10.94 2.90 2.63
N PHE A 145 -11.89 3.57 3.31
CA PHE A 145 -12.26 4.94 2.98
C PHE A 145 -11.13 5.94 3.25
N LEU A 146 -10.52 5.89 4.44
CA LEU A 146 -9.43 6.80 4.82
C LEU A 146 -8.19 6.65 3.93
N TYR A 147 -7.96 5.46 3.38
CA TYR A 147 -6.83 5.16 2.51
C TYR A 147 -6.85 5.98 1.21
N ILE A 148 -8.03 6.41 0.75
CA ILE A 148 -8.15 7.29 -0.41
C ILE A 148 -7.52 8.64 -0.14
N PHE A 149 -7.86 9.25 1.00
CA PHE A 149 -7.25 10.51 1.41
C PHE A 149 -5.74 10.34 1.61
N TYR A 150 -5.30 9.23 2.18
CA TYR A 150 -3.87 8.93 2.29
C TYR A 150 -3.16 8.98 0.94
N TYR A 151 -3.67 8.33 -0.10
CA TYR A 151 -3.06 8.36 -1.44
C TYR A 151 -3.21 9.71 -2.13
N LEU A 152 -4.36 10.36 -2.03
CA LEU A 152 -4.61 11.67 -2.65
C LEU A 152 -3.69 12.75 -2.06
N PHE A 153 -3.48 12.78 -0.74
CA PHE A 153 -2.64 13.79 -0.09
C PHE A 153 -1.16 13.40 -0.05
N THR A 154 -0.85 12.18 0.40
CA THR A 154 0.54 11.78 0.64
C THR A 154 1.18 11.22 -0.64
N GLY A 155 0.44 10.45 -1.42
CA GLY A 155 0.92 9.85 -2.67
C GLY A 155 1.27 10.88 -3.73
N THR A 156 0.38 11.85 -3.97
CA THR A 156 0.65 12.97 -4.89
C THR A 156 1.86 13.79 -4.42
N SER A 157 1.91 14.16 -3.14
CA SER A 157 3.03 14.93 -2.57
C SER A 157 4.37 14.19 -2.69
N ALA A 158 4.37 12.87 -2.53
CA ALA A 158 5.55 12.04 -2.72
C ALA A 158 5.96 11.94 -4.20
N PHE A 159 5.00 11.80 -5.10
CA PHE A 159 5.25 11.75 -6.54
C PHE A 159 5.90 13.04 -7.06
N PHE A 160 5.44 14.20 -6.61
CA PHE A 160 6.01 15.49 -7.04
C PHE A 160 7.27 15.92 -6.26
N ALA A 161 7.68 15.17 -5.22
CA ALA A 161 8.85 15.54 -4.43
C ALA A 161 10.16 15.43 -5.24
N LYS A 162 10.83 16.56 -5.44
CA LYS A 162 12.14 16.63 -6.14
C LYS A 162 13.33 16.27 -5.24
N LYS A 163 13.26 16.63 -3.95
CA LYS A 163 14.27 16.30 -2.93
C LYS A 163 13.59 15.66 -1.73
N ILE A 164 14.09 14.51 -1.32
CA ILE A 164 13.67 13.79 -0.13
C ILE A 164 14.82 13.89 0.87
N ARG A 165 14.52 14.25 2.12
CA ARG A 165 15.52 14.35 3.20
C ARG A 165 15.16 13.38 4.31
N TRP A 166 16.19 12.88 5.00
CA TRP A 166 15.99 12.00 6.15
C TRP A 166 15.41 12.74 7.36
N ASN A 167 15.84 13.99 7.57
CA ASN A 167 15.43 14.89 8.67
C ASN A 167 14.67 16.10 8.13
#